data_AF-A0A2S9AYU8-F1
#
_entry.id   AF-A0A2S9AYU8-F1
#
_cell.length_a   1.000
_cell.length_b   1.000
_cell.length_c   1.000
_cell.angle_alpha   90.00
_cell.angle_beta   90.00
_cell.angle_gamma   90.00
#
_symmetry.space_group_name_H-M   'P 1'
#
loop_
_entity.id
_entity.type
_entity.pdbx_description
1 polymer ?
#
loop_
_entity_poly.entity_id
_entity_poly.type
_entity_poly.pdbx_seq_one_letter_code
_entity_poly.pdbx_strand_id
1 'polypeptide(L)'
;MRRDMDLMRLVVLKVEEDHQGPNHLVEYEDFNHQMVIEGFTPDQVEYHLKLAMQSRLFDMPGNAGWLYIFQGLTPAGHDFADSVRDEKIWKMTKEGALKAGGLTFELLGQLAKGLIKQQLEKHTGVAL
;
A
#
# COMPACT_ATOMS: atom_id res chain seq x y z
N MET A 1 1.39 6.28 17.18
CA MET A 1 2.63 6.32 16.38
C MET A 1 2.44 7.29 15.21
N ARG A 2 3.51 7.80 14.58
CA ARG A 2 3.38 8.67 13.40
C ARG A 2 3.23 7.80 12.14
N ARG A 3 2.32 8.17 11.24
CA ARG A 3 2.17 7.53 9.93
C ARG A 3 3.39 7.81 9.04
N ASP A 4 3.99 6.75 8.55
CA ASP A 4 5.08 6.68 7.59
C ASP A 4 4.54 6.14 6.25
N MET A 5 4.75 6.89 5.18
CA MET A 5 4.17 6.57 3.88
C MET A 5 4.96 5.52 3.11
N ASP A 6 6.26 5.39 3.37
CA ASP A 6 7.05 4.29 2.83
C ASP A 6 6.58 2.98 3.44
N LEU A 7 6.34 2.96 4.74
CA LEU A 7 5.80 1.77 5.40
C LEU A 7 4.36 1.45 4.95
N MET A 8 3.49 2.45 4.76
CA MET A 8 2.16 2.21 4.18
C MET A 8 2.24 1.51 2.81
N ARG A 9 3.14 1.95 1.94
CA ARG A 9 3.38 1.31 0.63
C ARG A 9 3.82 -0.14 0.81
N LEU A 10 4.85 -0.37 1.64
CA LEU A 10 5.44 -1.69 1.82
C LEU A 10 4.44 -2.69 2.41
N VAL A 11 3.60 -2.26 3.36
CA VAL A 11 2.54 -3.10 3.94
C VAL A 11 1.54 -3.55 2.89
N VAL A 12 1.06 -2.64 2.04
CA VAL A 12 0.08 -3.00 1.00
C VAL A 12 0.70 -3.97 -0.01
N LEU A 13 1.93 -3.69 -0.47
CA LEU A 13 2.64 -4.58 -1.40
C LEU A 13 2.93 -5.94 -0.77
N LYS A 14 3.20 -6.00 0.53
CA LYS A 14 3.46 -7.25 1.24
C LYS A 14 2.21 -8.12 1.36
N VAL A 15 1.06 -7.55 1.72
CA VAL A 15 -0.22 -8.27 1.75
C VAL A 15 -0.55 -8.84 0.36
N GLU A 16 -0.28 -8.08 -0.69
CA GLU A 16 -0.48 -8.55 -2.07
C GLU A 16 0.47 -9.69 -2.45
N GLU A 17 1.76 -9.58 -2.10
CA GLU A 17 2.77 -10.61 -2.36
C GLU A 17 2.43 -11.93 -1.66
N ASP A 18 1.96 -11.86 -0.41
CA ASP A 18 1.63 -13.04 0.39
C ASP A 18 0.30 -13.69 -0.03
N HIS A 19 -0.50 -13.04 -0.89
CA HIS A 19 -1.77 -13.58 -1.38
C HIS A 19 -1.58 -14.50 -2.59
N GLN A 20 -1.58 -15.83 -2.36
CA GLN A 20 -1.22 -16.84 -3.36
C GLN A 20 -2.33 -17.30 -4.31
N GLY A 21 -3.56 -16.77 -4.20
CA GLY A 21 -4.64 -17.13 -5.13
C GLY A 21 -6.05 -16.83 -4.60
N PRO A 22 -7.09 -16.98 -5.43
CA PRO A 22 -8.44 -16.46 -5.16
C PRO A 22 -9.16 -17.02 -3.93
N ASN A 23 -8.68 -18.14 -3.37
CA ASN A 23 -9.24 -18.76 -2.17
C ASN A 23 -8.22 -18.80 -1.00
N HIS A 24 -7.10 -18.09 -1.13
CA HIS A 24 -6.06 -18.04 -0.11
C HIS A 24 -6.39 -16.95 0.92
N LEU A 25 -6.32 -17.29 2.20
CA LEU A 25 -6.40 -16.31 3.27
C LEU A 25 -4.97 -15.94 3.68
N VAL A 26 -4.71 -14.64 3.72
CA VAL A 26 -3.46 -14.12 4.31
C VAL A 26 -3.70 -13.91 5.79
N GLU A 27 -2.83 -14.47 6.63
CA GLU A 27 -2.97 -14.49 8.08
C GLU A 27 -1.70 -13.92 8.73
N TYR A 28 -1.87 -12.92 9.61
CA TYR A 28 -0.79 -12.42 10.46
C TYR A 28 -1.19 -12.42 11.94
N GLU A 29 -0.32 -12.98 12.76
CA GLU A 29 -0.40 -12.98 14.22
C GLU A 29 0.92 -12.55 14.87
N ASP A 30 2.06 -12.81 14.22
CA ASP A 30 3.39 -12.51 14.75
C ASP A 30 4.22 -11.67 13.76
N PHE A 31 4.22 -10.36 14.01
CA PHE A 31 4.97 -9.37 13.24
C PHE A 31 6.48 -9.44 13.45
N ASN A 32 6.98 -10.30 14.34
CA ASN A 32 8.42 -10.60 14.43
C ASN A 32 8.88 -11.60 13.37
N HIS A 33 7.96 -12.38 12.77
CA HIS A 33 8.31 -13.49 11.89
C HIS A 33 7.56 -13.50 10.54
N GLN A 34 6.31 -13.03 10.48
CA GLN A 34 5.48 -13.16 9.28
C GLN A 34 5.55 -11.93 8.37
N MET A 35 5.27 -10.73 8.88
CA MET A 35 5.35 -9.47 8.13
C MET A 35 6.55 -8.63 8.59
N VAL A 36 7.76 -9.14 8.36
CA VAL A 36 8.99 -8.43 8.72
C VAL A 36 9.39 -7.47 7.59
N ILE A 37 9.43 -6.18 7.89
CA ILE A 37 9.83 -5.12 6.94
C ILE A 37 11.12 -4.47 7.46
N GLU A 38 12.18 -4.54 6.67
CA GLU A 38 13.50 -4.00 7.04
C GLU A 38 13.42 -2.51 7.40
N GLY A 39 14.09 -2.14 8.51
CA GLY A 39 14.11 -0.76 9.00
C GLY A 39 12.92 -0.35 9.87
N PHE A 40 11.95 -1.25 10.08
CA PHE A 40 10.77 -0.99 10.92
C PHE A 40 10.62 -2.02 12.04
N THR A 41 10.13 -1.57 13.18
CA THR A 41 9.78 -2.43 14.32
C THR A 41 8.45 -3.16 14.08
N PRO A 42 8.21 -4.32 14.71
CA PRO A 42 6.93 -5.03 14.63
C PRO A 42 5.72 -4.13 14.94
N ASP A 43 5.81 -3.32 16.00
CA ASP A 43 4.76 -2.35 16.37
C ASP A 43 4.49 -1.32 15.27
N GLN A 44 5.54 -0.87 14.58
CA GLN A 44 5.37 0.05 13.44
C GLN A 44 4.63 -0.65 12.31
N VAL A 45 5.02 -1.87 11.96
CA VAL A 45 4.38 -2.64 10.88
C VAL A 45 2.91 -2.88 11.20
N GLU A 46 2.59 -3.41 12.39
CA GLU A 46 1.22 -3.69 12.80
C GLU A 46 0.37 -2.40 12.82
N TYR A 47 0.93 -1.29 13.31
CA TYR A 47 0.25 0.00 13.30
C TYR A 47 -0.11 0.46 11.87
N HIS A 48 0.77 0.26 10.90
CA HIS A 48 0.51 0.65 9.51
C HIS A 48 -0.44 -0.32 8.79
N LEU A 49 -0.39 -1.61 9.12
CA LEU A 49 -1.40 -2.59 8.70
C LEU A 49 -2.80 -2.13 9.15
N LYS A 50 -2.96 -1.74 10.43
CA LYS A 50 -4.23 -1.19 10.95
C LYS A 50 -4.69 0.05 10.19
N LEU A 51 -3.78 0.96 9.83
CA LEU A 51 -4.12 2.15 9.04
C LEU A 51 -4.58 1.80 7.62
N ALA A 52 -3.94 0.82 6.98
CA ALA A 52 -4.33 0.35 5.65
C ALA A 52 -5.69 -0.37 5.67
N MET A 53 -5.97 -1.15 6.72
CA MET A 53 -7.30 -1.74 6.97
C MET A 53 -8.38 -0.66 7.13
N GLN A 54 -8.12 0.36 7.96
CA GLN A 54 -9.04 1.49 8.16
C GLN A 54 -9.26 2.31 6.87
N SER A 55 -8.32 2.22 5.93
CA SER A 55 -8.40 2.84 4.61
C SER A 55 -9.11 1.95 3.56
N ARG A 56 -9.64 0.79 3.96
CA ARG A 56 -10.37 -0.18 3.11
C ARG A 56 -9.56 -0.71 1.91
N LEU A 57 -8.25 -0.84 2.08
CA LEU A 57 -7.37 -1.40 1.04
C LEU A 57 -7.37 -2.92 1.00
N PHE A 58 -7.85 -3.57 2.06
CA PHE A 58 -7.89 -5.03 2.20
C PHE A 58 -9.31 -5.52 2.30
N ASP A 59 -9.59 -6.66 1.67
CA ASP A 59 -10.82 -7.40 1.86
C ASP A 59 -10.69 -8.28 3.10
N MET A 60 -11.63 -8.15 4.02
CA MET A 60 -11.57 -8.73 5.35
C MET A 60 -12.84 -9.53 5.65
N PRO A 61 -12.77 -10.85 5.87
CA PRO A 61 -13.93 -11.69 6.16
C PRO A 61 -14.59 -11.47 7.54
N GLY A 62 -14.20 -10.42 8.27
CA GLY A 62 -14.60 -10.15 9.65
C GLY A 62 -13.47 -10.43 10.64
N ASN A 63 -13.40 -9.67 11.72
CA ASN A 63 -12.28 -9.69 12.65
C ASN A 63 -12.41 -10.85 13.66
N ALA A 64 -11.39 -11.69 13.78
CA ALA A 64 -11.32 -12.76 14.77
C ALA A 64 -10.24 -12.47 15.81
N GLY A 65 -10.57 -11.66 16.83
CA GLY A 65 -9.71 -11.44 17.99
C GLY A 65 -8.34 -10.79 17.65
N TRP A 66 -7.26 -11.48 17.98
CA TRP A 66 -5.86 -11.03 17.80
C TRP A 66 -5.24 -11.40 16.44
N LEU A 67 -5.98 -12.14 15.61
CA LEU A 67 -5.53 -12.64 14.32
C LEU A 67 -6.02 -11.71 13.19
N TYR A 68 -5.09 -11.26 12.35
CA TYR A 68 -5.41 -10.48 11.15
C TYR A 68 -5.60 -11.41 9.97
N ILE A 69 -6.82 -11.48 9.43
CA ILE A 69 -7.18 -12.33 8.28
C ILE A 69 -7.63 -11.45 7.12
N PHE A 70 -7.08 -11.71 5.93
CA PHE A 70 -7.39 -10.99 4.69
C PHE A 70 -7.71 -11.97 3.56
N GLN A 71 -8.68 -11.62 2.73
CA GLN A 71 -8.94 -12.28 1.43
C GLN A 71 -8.12 -11.65 0.29
N GLY A 72 -7.16 -10.79 0.62
CA GLY A 72 -6.34 -10.03 -0.34
C GLY A 72 -6.67 -8.54 -0.35
N LEU A 73 -6.26 -7.87 -1.43
CA LEU A 73 -6.53 -6.45 -1.63
C LEU A 73 -7.95 -6.24 -2.17
N THR A 74 -8.59 -5.13 -1.80
CA THR A 74 -9.78 -4.65 -2.52
C THR A 74 -9.37 -4.12 -3.90
N PRO A 75 -10.32 -3.86 -4.83
CA PRO A 75 -9.99 -3.17 -6.09
C PRO A 75 -9.28 -1.83 -5.86
N ALA A 76 -9.66 -1.07 -4.82
CA ALA A 76 -8.97 0.17 -4.44
C ALA A 76 -7.56 -0.08 -3.88
N GLY A 77 -7.36 -1.20 -3.18
CA GLY A 77 -6.06 -1.67 -2.74
C GLY A 77 -5.13 -1.98 -3.91
N HIS A 78 -5.59 -2.73 -4.92
CA HIS A 78 -4.82 -3.01 -6.13
C HIS A 78 -4.48 -1.72 -6.90
N ASP A 79 -5.45 -0.85 -7.09
CA ASP A 79 -5.26 0.47 -7.69
C ASP A 79 -4.15 1.28 -7.01
N PHE A 80 -4.11 1.24 -5.67
CA PHE A 80 -3.06 1.89 -4.90
C PHE A 80 -1.71 1.17 -5.11
N ALA A 81 -1.67 -0.16 -4.92
CA ALA A 81 -0.47 -0.98 -5.08
C ALA A 81 0.20 -0.75 -6.44
N ASP A 82 -0.57 -0.83 -7.52
CA ASP A 82 -0.08 -0.62 -8.89
C ASP A 82 0.40 0.81 -9.12
N SER A 83 -0.26 1.81 -8.51
CA SER A 83 0.17 3.19 -8.64
C SER A 83 1.53 3.47 -7.99
N VAL A 84 1.90 2.71 -6.95
CA VAL A 84 3.13 2.95 -6.16
C VAL A 84 4.18 1.86 -6.32
N ARG A 85 3.93 0.81 -7.12
CA ARG A 85 4.84 -0.34 -7.25
C ARG A 85 6.19 0.06 -7.84
N ASP A 86 6.18 0.85 -8.91
CA ASP A 86 7.40 1.28 -9.60
C ASP A 86 8.21 2.26 -8.73
N GLU A 87 9.48 1.92 -8.47
CA GLU A 87 10.37 2.72 -7.61
C GLU A 87 10.61 4.13 -8.13
N LYS A 88 10.67 4.31 -9.46
CA LYS A 88 10.88 5.62 -10.07
C LYS A 88 9.64 6.49 -9.91
N ILE A 89 8.45 5.95 -10.17
CA ILE A 89 7.18 6.63 -9.91
C ILE A 89 7.06 6.95 -8.43
N TRP A 90 7.33 6.01 -7.53
CA TRP A 90 7.25 6.23 -6.09
C TRP A 90 8.19 7.35 -5.62
N LYS A 91 9.45 7.35 -6.07
CA LYS A 91 10.40 8.41 -5.78
C LYS A 91 9.90 9.78 -6.25
N MET A 92 9.41 9.87 -7.49
CA MET A 92 8.86 11.11 -8.03
C MET A 92 7.62 11.58 -7.26
N THR A 93 6.75 10.66 -6.86
CA THR A 93 5.58 10.92 -6.01
C THR A 93 6.04 11.56 -4.71
N LYS A 94 6.98 10.94 -3.98
CA LYS A 94 7.52 11.47 -2.71
C LYS A 94 8.17 12.84 -2.87
N GLU A 95 8.94 13.05 -3.93
CA GLU A 95 9.59 14.34 -4.19
C GLU A 95 8.57 15.46 -4.48
N GLY A 96 7.55 15.20 -5.29
CA GLY A 96 6.48 16.17 -5.58
C GLY A 96 5.65 16.47 -4.33
N ALA A 97 5.37 15.43 -3.57
CA ALA A 97 4.65 15.45 -2.32
C ALA A 97 5.34 16.30 -1.23
N LEU A 98 6.66 16.17 -1.07
CA LEU A 98 7.45 16.98 -0.13
C LEU A 98 7.42 18.47 -0.51
N LYS A 99 7.46 18.79 -1.81
CA LYS A 99 7.38 20.18 -2.31
C LYS A 99 6.03 20.83 -2.01
N ALA A 100 4.96 20.05 -1.84
CA ALA A 100 3.61 20.54 -1.56
C ALA A 100 3.33 20.80 -0.06
N GLY A 101 4.24 20.45 0.85
CA GLY A 101 4.18 20.84 2.27
C GLY A 101 3.25 20.01 3.18
N GLY A 102 2.61 18.95 2.67
CA GLY A 102 1.76 18.07 3.49
C GLY A 102 1.09 16.98 2.66
N LEU A 103 0.88 15.80 3.26
CA LEU A 103 0.46 14.61 2.54
C LEU A 103 -0.58 13.77 3.27
N THR A 104 -1.70 13.55 2.59
CA THR A 104 -2.62 12.46 2.90
C THR A 104 -2.23 11.22 2.10
N PHE A 105 -2.62 10.05 2.60
CA PHE A 105 -2.38 8.78 1.92
C PHE A 105 -3.06 8.74 0.54
N GLU A 106 -4.29 9.25 0.47
CA GLU A 106 -5.05 9.36 -0.78
C GLU A 106 -4.34 10.23 -1.84
N LEU A 107 -3.78 11.38 -1.43
CA LEU A 107 -3.11 12.29 -2.34
C LEU A 107 -1.85 11.66 -2.98
N LEU A 108 -1.15 10.78 -2.25
CA LEU A 108 -0.01 10.04 -2.81
C LEU A 108 -0.45 9.08 -3.92
N GLY A 109 -1.53 8.34 -3.70
CA GLY A 109 -2.10 7.47 -4.74
C GLY A 109 -2.54 8.27 -5.96
N GLN A 110 -3.22 9.42 -5.75
CA GLN A 110 -3.64 10.31 -6.84
C GLN A 110 -2.45 10.88 -7.62
N LEU A 111 -1.40 11.34 -6.92
CA LEU A 111 -0.20 11.87 -7.55
C LEU A 111 0.52 10.80 -8.37
N ALA A 112 0.66 9.59 -7.81
CA ALA A 112 1.31 8.48 -8.50
C ALA A 112 0.55 8.06 -9.77
N LYS A 113 -0.79 7.98 -9.69
CA LYS A 113 -1.66 7.78 -10.86
C LYS A 113 -1.48 8.89 -11.91
N GLY A 114 -1.39 10.14 -11.48
CA GLY A 114 -1.13 11.28 -12.37
C GLY A 114 0.21 11.20 -13.10
N LEU A 115 1.27 10.73 -12.42
CA LEU A 115 2.58 10.52 -13.02
C LEU A 115 2.56 9.36 -14.04
N ILE A 116 1.88 8.27 -13.73
CA ILE A 116 1.68 7.15 -14.65
C ILE A 116 0.93 7.62 -15.91
N LYS A 117 -0.13 8.41 -15.73
CA LYS A 117 -0.89 9.01 -16.83
C LYS A 117 0.02 9.80 -17.79
N GLN A 118 0.88 10.67 -17.24
CA GLN A 118 1.84 11.42 -18.06
C GLN A 118 2.83 10.53 -18.82
N GLN A 119 3.24 9.39 -18.25
CA GLN A 119 4.10 8.43 -18.97
C GLN A 119 3.30 7.73 -20.07
N LEU A 120 2.06 7.32 -19.78
CA LEU A 120 1.21 6.63 -20.74
C LEU A 120 0.92 7.51 -21.97
N GLU A 121 0.62 8.80 -21.76
CA GLU A 121 0.47 9.79 -22.84
C GLU A 121 1.74 9.88 -23.70
N LYS A 122 2.92 9.94 -23.08
CA LYS A 122 4.21 9.98 -23.79
C LYS A 122 4.48 8.70 -24.60
N HIS A 123 4.08 7.54 -24.10
CA HIS A 123 4.34 6.25 -24.75
C HIS A 123 3.32 5.89 -25.83
N THR A 124 2.07 6.34 -25.70
CA THR A 124 0.97 5.94 -26.59
C THR A 124 0.51 7.04 -27.53
N GLY A 125 0.82 8.31 -27.23
CA GLY A 125 0.28 9.47 -27.94
C GLY A 125 -1.20 9.75 -27.65
N VAL A 126 -1.85 8.98 -26.77
CA VAL A 126 -3.25 9.18 -26.38
C VAL A 126 -3.31 10.05 -25.12
N ALA A 127 -3.93 11.22 -25.23
CA ALA A 127 -4.23 12.09 -24.09
C ALA A 127 -5.35 11.46 -23.23
N LEU A 128 -5.16 11.42 -21.92
CA LEU A 128 -6.10 10.79 -20.98
C LEU A 128 -6.75 11.83 -20.06
#